data_AF-A0A2V6PLU5-F1
#
_entry.id   AF-A0A2V6PLU5-F1
#
_cell.length_a   1.000
_cell.length_b   1.000
_cell.length_c   1.000
_cell.angle_alpha   90.00
_cell.angle_beta   90.00
_cell.angle_gamma   90.00
#
_symmetry.space_group_name_H-M   'P 1'
#
loop_
_entity.id
_entity.type
_entity.pdbx_description
1 polymer ?
#
loop_
_entity_poly.entity_id
_entity_poly.type
_entity_poly.pdbx_seq_one_letter_code
_entity_poly.pdbx_strand_id
1 'polypeptide(L)'
;DYYLIAGTPKEIITAYTQLTGRPAMPPEWAFGLWASTAFVPFTTASVLEQARRLRGEGIPCDVINLDCFWQRAQMWCDFEWDTKRIPDPKRLMAELHREGFRVCLWINPYVSIQSALYE
;
A
#
# COMPACT_ATOMS: atom_id res chain seq x y z
N ASP A 1 29.30 -21.26 0.47
CA ASP A 1 29.99 -20.19 -0.27
C ASP A 1 29.80 -18.84 0.39
N TYR A 2 30.81 -17.97 0.29
CA TYR A 2 30.77 -16.60 0.76
C TYR A 2 31.53 -15.68 -0.21
N TYR A 3 31.17 -14.40 -0.23
CA TYR A 3 31.84 -13.36 -1.02
C TYR A 3 32.47 -12.34 -0.07
N LEU A 4 33.73 -11.98 -0.30
CA LEU A 4 34.37 -10.85 0.36
C LEU A 4 34.41 -9.67 -0.61
N ILE A 5 33.79 -8.55 -0.23
CA ILE A 5 33.75 -7.31 -1.01
C ILE A 5 34.43 -6.22 -0.18
N ALA A 6 35.48 -5.60 -0.70
CA ALA A 6 36.29 -4.60 -0.01
C ALA A 6 36.37 -3.28 -0.79
N GLY A 7 36.53 -2.17 -0.07
CA GLY A 7 36.58 -0.82 -0.62
C GLY A 7 35.98 0.19 0.37
N THR A 8 35.66 1.38 -0.12
CA THR A 8 34.84 2.36 0.60
C THR A 8 33.39 1.86 0.72
N PRO A 9 32.58 2.37 1.66
CA PRO A 9 31.17 1.97 1.78
C PRO A 9 30.36 2.08 0.48
N LYS A 10 30.62 3.11 -0.35
CA LYS A 10 29.94 3.28 -1.64
C LYS A 10 30.35 2.22 -2.66
N GLU A 11 31.63 1.87 -2.72
CA GLU A 11 32.13 0.82 -3.62
C GLU A 11 31.60 -0.56 -3.20
N ILE A 12 31.56 -0.82 -1.90
CA ILE A 12 30.99 -2.07 -1.35
C ILE A 12 29.52 -2.22 -1.76
N ILE A 13 28.69 -1.20 -1.54
CA ILE A 13 27.27 -1.24 -1.93
C ILE A 13 27.13 -1.35 -3.46
N THR A 14 28.02 -0.69 -4.22
CA THR A 14 28.01 -0.74 -5.68
C THR A 14 28.33 -2.14 -6.19
N ALA A 15 29.35 -2.81 -5.67
CA ALA A 15 29.69 -4.17 -6.05
C ALA A 15 28.63 -5.17 -5.57
N TYR A 16 28.14 -5.01 -4.34
CA TYR A 16 27.10 -5.86 -3.76
C TYR A 16 25.82 -5.84 -4.61
N THR A 17 25.28 -4.66 -4.91
CA THR A 17 24.06 -4.53 -5.73
C THR A 17 24.27 -4.90 -7.20
N GLN A 18 25.52 -4.95 -7.69
CA GLN A 18 25.79 -5.55 -9.00
C GLN A 18 25.57 -7.07 -8.99
N LEU A 19 25.94 -7.73 -7.90
CA LEU A 19 25.80 -9.17 -7.73
C LEU A 19 24.37 -9.58 -7.37
N THR A 20 23.69 -8.80 -6.52
CA THR A 20 22.39 -9.18 -5.93
C THR A 20 21.19 -8.47 -6.55
N GLY A 21 21.40 -7.48 -7.41
CA GLY A 21 20.35 -6.71 -8.07
C GLY A 21 20.43 -5.22 -7.74
N ARG A 22 20.33 -4.39 -8.78
CA ARG A 22 20.30 -2.93 -8.64
C ARG A 22 18.91 -2.49 -8.16
N PRO A 23 18.82 -1.54 -7.21
CA PRO A 23 17.54 -0.94 -6.86
C PRO A 23 16.86 -0.31 -8.10
N ALA A 24 15.58 -0.59 -8.30
CA ALA A 24 14.79 0.09 -9.31
C ALA A 24 14.51 1.54 -8.89
N MET A 25 14.38 2.44 -9.86
CA MET A 25 13.97 3.83 -9.58
C MET A 25 12.44 3.87 -9.36
N PRO A 26 11.96 4.26 -8.16
CA PRO A 26 10.53 4.41 -7.93
C PRO A 26 9.96 5.57 -8.76
N PRO A 27 8.65 5.57 -9.06
CA PRO A 27 8.00 6.73 -9.65
C PRO A 27 8.02 7.91 -8.67
N GLU A 28 8.02 9.14 -9.20
CA GLU A 28 8.18 10.37 -8.40
C GLU A 28 7.16 10.49 -7.25
N TRP A 29 5.89 10.17 -7.50
CA TRP A 29 4.82 10.22 -6.49
C TRP A 29 5.07 9.32 -5.27
N ALA A 30 5.91 8.28 -5.40
CA ALA A 30 6.21 7.38 -4.29
C ALA A 30 7.03 8.07 -3.19
N PHE A 31 7.74 9.16 -3.51
CA PHE A 31 8.50 9.98 -2.56
C PHE A 31 7.64 11.03 -1.84
N GLY A 32 6.35 11.13 -2.20
CA GLY A 32 5.37 11.99 -1.54
C GLY A 32 4.95 11.49 -0.16
N LEU A 33 4.00 12.18 0.48
CA LEU A 33 3.43 11.74 1.76
C LEU A 33 2.43 10.59 1.54
N TRP A 34 2.48 9.60 2.43
CA TRP A 34 1.56 8.46 2.49
C TRP A 34 0.71 8.55 3.75
N ALA A 35 -0.62 8.50 3.60
CA ALA A 35 -1.57 8.42 4.71
C ALA A 35 -2.19 7.02 4.75
N SER A 36 -2.16 6.35 5.91
CA SER A 36 -2.81 5.05 6.09
C SER A 36 -4.15 5.20 6.80
N THR A 37 -5.08 4.29 6.51
CA THR A 37 -6.26 4.06 7.37
C THR A 37 -5.87 3.48 8.74
N ALA A 38 -4.61 3.09 8.90
CA ALA A 38 -4.05 2.36 10.04
C ALA A 38 -4.77 1.01 10.26
N PHE A 39 -4.36 0.31 11.32
CA PHE A 39 -4.91 -1.00 11.67
C PHE A 39 -6.24 -0.89 12.43
N VAL A 40 -7.20 -0.18 11.86
CA VAL A 40 -8.56 -0.03 12.38
C VAL A 40 -9.60 -0.22 11.28
N PRO A 41 -10.82 -0.69 11.61
CA PRO A 41 -11.87 -0.81 10.60
C PRO A 41 -12.30 0.56 10.07
N PHE A 42 -12.47 0.68 8.75
CA PHE A 42 -12.88 1.91 8.09
C PHE A 42 -14.06 1.66 7.13
N THR A 43 -14.53 2.71 6.46
CA THR A 43 -15.60 2.65 5.44
C THR A 43 -15.23 3.54 4.25
N THR A 44 -15.95 3.41 3.13
CA THR A 44 -15.85 4.36 2.01
C THR A 44 -15.97 5.82 2.47
N ALA A 45 -16.92 6.12 3.37
CA ALA A 45 -17.16 7.48 3.84
C ALA A 45 -15.97 8.05 4.61
N SER A 46 -15.41 7.29 5.56
CA SER A 46 -14.29 7.76 6.38
C SER A 46 -13.00 7.96 5.56
N VAL A 47 -12.77 7.11 4.54
CA VAL A 47 -11.62 7.26 3.64
C VAL A 47 -11.76 8.52 2.79
N LEU A 48 -12.94 8.78 2.22
CA LEU A 48 -13.20 9.98 1.44
C LEU A 48 -13.15 11.25 2.31
N GLU A 49 -13.62 11.18 3.54
CA GLU A 49 -13.51 12.28 4.51
C GLU A 49 -12.04 12.62 4.79
N GLN A 50 -11.20 11.62 5.06
CA GLN A 50 -9.76 11.81 5.26
C GLN A 50 -9.10 12.44 4.02
N ALA A 51 -9.40 11.92 2.83
CA ALA A 51 -8.87 12.41 1.56
C ALA A 51 -9.25 13.89 1.32
N ARG A 52 -10.54 14.23 1.49
CA ARG A 52 -11.04 15.59 1.31
C ARG A 52 -10.51 16.55 2.37
N ARG A 53 -10.31 16.07 3.60
CA ARG A 53 -9.72 16.89 4.67
C ARG A 53 -8.28 17.27 4.36
N LEU A 54 -7.45 16.32 3.88
CA LEU A 54 -6.09 16.63 3.42
C LEU A 54 -6.08 17.70 2.33
N ARG A 55 -6.99 17.60 1.35
CA ARG A 55 -7.13 18.61 0.29
C ARG A 55 -7.63 19.95 0.81
N GLY A 56 -8.66 19.94 1.67
CA GLY A 56 -9.24 21.16 2.24
C GLY A 56 -8.28 21.91 3.17
N GLU A 57 -7.40 21.19 3.87
CA GLU A 57 -6.37 21.78 4.73
C GLU A 57 -5.08 22.14 3.96
N GLY A 58 -5.02 21.88 2.65
CA GLY A 58 -3.85 22.18 1.82
C GLY A 58 -2.62 21.32 2.16
N ILE A 59 -2.80 20.14 2.75
CA ILE A 59 -1.71 19.23 3.12
C ILE A 59 -1.35 18.38 1.88
N PRO A 60 -0.11 18.48 1.35
CA PRO A 60 0.34 17.64 0.24
C PRO A 60 0.36 16.17 0.66
N CYS A 61 -0.31 15.32 -0.11
CA CYS A 61 -0.36 13.88 0.10
C CYS A 61 -0.67 13.17 -1.21
N ASP A 62 0.16 12.19 -1.54
CA ASP A 62 0.18 11.50 -2.83
C ASP A 62 -0.47 10.12 -2.76
N VAL A 63 -0.40 9.44 -1.61
CA VAL A 63 -0.86 8.05 -1.49
C VAL A 63 -1.77 7.85 -0.28
N ILE A 64 -2.90 7.19 -0.50
CA ILE A 64 -3.74 6.63 0.57
C ILE A 64 -3.53 5.12 0.62
N ASN A 65 -3.06 4.62 1.75
CA ASN A 65 -2.91 3.20 2.02
C ASN A 65 -4.13 2.66 2.78
N LEU A 66 -4.82 1.69 2.17
CA LEU A 66 -5.90 0.95 2.82
C LEU A 66 -5.31 -0.29 3.48
N ASP A 67 -5.35 -0.31 4.81
CA ASP A 67 -4.84 -1.40 5.64
C ASP A 67 -5.80 -2.61 5.64
N CYS A 68 -5.48 -3.69 6.37
CA CYS A 68 -6.11 -5.01 6.29
C CYS A 68 -7.65 -5.03 6.13
N PHE A 69 -8.38 -4.09 6.74
CA PHE A 69 -9.85 -3.99 6.70
C PHE A 69 -10.44 -3.51 5.36
N TRP A 70 -9.66 -3.35 4.29
CA TRP A 70 -10.23 -3.34 2.94
C TRP A 70 -10.82 -4.71 2.57
N GLN A 71 -10.33 -5.77 3.23
CA GLN A 71 -10.84 -7.13 3.19
C GLN A 71 -11.64 -7.49 4.44
N ARG A 72 -12.45 -8.54 4.34
CA ARG A 72 -13.23 -9.05 5.47
C ARG A 72 -12.32 -9.55 6.59
N ALA A 73 -12.63 -9.15 7.83
CA ALA A 73 -11.91 -9.62 9.00
C ALA A 73 -11.88 -11.16 9.06
N GLN A 74 -10.75 -11.72 9.52
CA GLN A 74 -10.49 -13.17 9.57
C GLN A 74 -10.43 -13.87 8.21
N MET A 75 -10.48 -13.16 7.08
CA MET A 75 -10.34 -13.74 5.73
C MET A 75 -9.11 -13.22 4.97
N TRP A 76 -8.22 -12.48 5.63
CA TRP A 76 -6.99 -11.96 5.04
C TRP A 76 -6.01 -13.10 4.66
N CYS A 77 -5.28 -13.06 3.55
CA CYS A 77 -5.34 -12.16 2.39
C CYS A 77 -6.02 -12.87 1.20
N ASP A 78 -7.35 -12.99 1.19
CA ASP A 78 -8.14 -13.63 0.11
C ASP A 78 -8.44 -12.77 -1.13
N PHE A 79 -7.95 -11.53 -1.16
CA PHE A 79 -8.18 -10.53 -2.22
C PHE A 79 -9.63 -10.09 -2.44
N GLU A 80 -10.53 -10.39 -1.51
CA GLU A 80 -11.94 -10.01 -1.60
C GLU A 80 -12.26 -8.77 -0.76
N TRP A 81 -12.98 -7.81 -1.35
CA TRP A 81 -13.39 -6.60 -0.66
C TRP A 81 -14.43 -6.88 0.45
N ASP A 82 -14.33 -6.18 1.57
CA ASP A 82 -15.43 -6.11 2.54
C ASP A 82 -16.54 -5.18 2.02
N THR A 83 -17.43 -5.74 1.19
CA THR A 83 -18.55 -5.00 0.58
C THR A 83 -19.57 -4.47 1.58
N LYS A 84 -19.53 -4.90 2.86
CA LYS A 84 -20.36 -4.27 3.91
C LYS A 84 -19.84 -2.88 4.27
N ARG A 85 -18.52 -2.69 4.22
CA ARG A 85 -17.83 -1.42 4.54
C ARG A 85 -17.50 -0.58 3.31
N ILE A 86 -17.26 -1.27 2.19
CA ILE A 86 -16.85 -0.69 0.91
C ILE A 86 -17.77 -1.27 -0.19
N PRO A 87 -19.04 -0.84 -0.28
CA PRO A 87 -20.03 -1.44 -1.17
C PRO A 87 -19.68 -1.33 -2.66
N ASP A 88 -18.97 -0.27 -3.04
CA ASP A 88 -18.49 -0.04 -4.41
C ASP A 88 -17.01 0.38 -4.40
N PRO A 89 -16.09 -0.61 -4.38
CA PRO A 89 -14.66 -0.33 -4.39
C PRO A 89 -14.21 0.42 -5.64
N LYS A 90 -14.81 0.14 -6.80
CA LYS A 90 -14.47 0.79 -8.07
C LYS A 90 -14.76 2.28 -8.00
N ARG A 91 -15.92 2.65 -7.45
CA ARG A 91 -16.27 4.05 -7.22
C ARG A 91 -15.33 4.71 -6.21
N LEU A 92 -15.00 4.05 -5.11
CA LEU A 92 -14.03 4.59 -4.14
C LEU A 92 -12.68 4.89 -4.81
N MET A 93 -12.14 3.94 -5.60
CA MET A 93 -10.88 4.16 -6.34
C MET A 93 -10.99 5.32 -7.33
N ALA A 94 -12.10 5.40 -8.08
CA ALA A 94 -12.32 6.49 -9.04
C ALA A 94 -12.44 7.87 -8.38
N GLU A 95 -13.05 7.97 -7.21
CA GLU A 95 -13.12 9.21 -6.44
C GLU A 95 -11.74 9.61 -5.89
N LEU A 96 -10.98 8.68 -5.31
CA LEU A 96 -9.63 8.95 -4.83
C LEU A 96 -8.65 9.38 -5.94
N HIS A 97 -8.69 8.70 -7.09
CA HIS A 97 -7.87 9.06 -8.24
C HIS A 97 -8.23 10.45 -8.79
N ARG A 98 -9.51 10.84 -8.77
CA ARG A 98 -9.96 12.16 -9.20
C ARG A 98 -9.43 13.29 -8.31
N GLU A 99 -9.28 13.00 -7.02
CA GLU A 99 -8.66 13.90 -6.03
C GLU A 99 -7.12 13.86 -6.08
N GLY A 100 -6.54 13.16 -7.06
CA GLY A 100 -5.10 13.08 -7.30
C GLY A 100 -4.33 12.12 -6.41
N PHE A 101 -5.02 11.26 -5.63
CA PHE A 101 -4.35 10.24 -4.82
C PHE A 101 -4.03 9.01 -5.66
N ARG A 102 -2.90 8.36 -5.36
CA ARG A 102 -2.67 6.93 -5.64
C ARG A 102 -3.19 6.11 -4.46
N VAL A 103 -3.51 4.85 -4.72
CA VAL A 103 -4.01 3.93 -3.68
C VAL A 103 -3.06 2.75 -3.53
N CYS A 104 -2.68 2.46 -2.29
CA CYS A 104 -1.97 1.24 -1.90
C CYS A 104 -2.93 0.34 -1.12
N LEU A 105 -2.92 -0.97 -1.40
CA LEU A 105 -3.69 -1.95 -0.66
C LEU A 105 -2.74 -2.85 0.10
N TRP A 106 -3.02 -3.08 1.38
CA TRP A 106 -2.28 -4.04 2.18
C TRP A 106 -2.47 -5.47 1.63
N ILE A 107 -1.39 -6.23 1.53
CA ILE A 107 -1.40 -7.66 1.23
C ILE A 107 -0.33 -8.37 2.06
N ASN A 108 -0.46 -9.68 2.25
CA ASN A 108 0.62 -10.53 2.76
C ASN A 108 0.58 -11.92 2.07
N PRO A 109 1.62 -12.75 2.19
CA PRO A 109 1.66 -14.04 1.52
C PRO A 109 0.97 -15.16 2.31
N TYR A 110 0.02 -14.82 3.21
CA TYR A 110 -0.76 -15.78 3.96
C TYR A 110 -2.22 -15.73 3.52
N VAL A 111 -2.89 -16.88 3.54
CA VAL A 111 -4.33 -16.98 3.32
C VAL A 111 -4.98 -17.57 4.56
N SER A 112 -6.09 -16.98 4.99
CA SER A 112 -6.87 -17.48 6.11
C SER A 112 -7.47 -18.85 5.78
N ILE A 113 -7.46 -19.76 6.74
CA ILE A 113 -8.16 -21.05 6.67
C ILE A 113 -9.68 -20.92 6.48
N GLN A 114 -10.25 -19.73 6.70
CA GLN A 114 -11.67 -19.45 6.46
C GLN A 114 -11.95 -18.95 5.04
N SER A 115 -10.90 -18.68 4.25
CA SER A 115 -11.03 -18.25 2.86
C SER A 115 -11.36 -19.44 1.95
N ALA A 116 -12.18 -19.21 0.93
CA ALA A 116 -12.40 -20.18 -0.14
C ALA A 116 -11.12 -20.47 -0.97
N LEU A 117 -10.08 -19.64 -0.86
CA LEU A 117 -8.77 -19.86 -1.51
C LEU A 117 -7.86 -20.83 -0.74
N TYR A 118 -8.26 -21.27 0.46
CA TYR A 118 -7.48 -22.23 1.24
C TYR A 118 -7.71 -23.69 0.79
N GLU A 119 -8.88 -23.99 0.23
CA GLU A 119 -9.26 -25.31 -0.32
C GLU A 119 -8.64 -25.55 -1.71
#